data_AF-A0A929ER04-F1
#
_entry.id   AF-A0A929ER04-F1
#
_cell.length_a   1.000
_cell.length_b   1.000
_cell.length_c   1.000
_cell.angle_alpha   90.00
_cell.angle_beta   90.00
_cell.angle_gamma   90.00
#
_symmetry.space_group_name_H-M   'P 1'
#
loop_
_entity.id
_entity.type
_entity.pdbx_description
1 polymer ?
#
loop_
_entity_poly.entity_id
_entity_poly.type
_entity_poly.pdbx_seq_one_letter_code
_entity_poly.pdbx_strand_id
1 'polypeptide(L)'
;MADTARDKADLIVIGAGLAGLATTAFAVESGLKTVQISLTAGEMPFASGLLDLLGIHPMERLNRWQDPWAGITALIHDRPKHPYARLGLEKIRQAWKEFLVFLQKAGLRYCGWPESNAELVTCAGTLKITNHVPETMWPGVVGLKEKRTALIVDFEGLNNFSAVQFVETIGSHWPGLRAQRLRFPYPFKGVDRQNVFMAEALRSPQVRSRLADVISPFLKDAELVGMPAILGLRRPQAVAADLERQIGVPVFEIPTMPPSVPGLRLKEAIEQELLRGGAVLVRGRRALKVNSNGRRCISVLLEAGPAKETLKARGIVLATGRFLGGGLAASRSCIRETLMDLPVHQPKKRQDWHRQHFLDPHGHPVNRAGLEVDDLLRPLASDGHCAYENLFVAGSLLAHQDWVRMKCGAGLAIATAYGAVQAFIDCSR
;
A
#
# COMPACT_ATOMS: atom_id res chain seq x y z
N MET A 1 -10.18 22.88 34.74
CA MET A 1 -9.12 22.60 33.76
C MET A 1 -9.17 21.10 33.49
N ALA A 2 -9.74 20.72 32.35
CA ALA A 2 -10.23 19.37 32.12
C ALA A 2 -9.08 18.38 31.85
N ASP A 3 -8.63 17.74 32.92
CA ASP A 3 -7.94 16.46 32.89
C ASP A 3 -8.99 15.39 32.53
N THR A 4 -9.36 15.30 31.25
CA THR A 4 -10.06 14.12 30.78
C THR A 4 -9.03 13.02 30.67
N ALA A 5 -9.06 12.12 31.64
CA ALA A 5 -8.43 10.81 31.57
C ALA A 5 -8.69 10.20 30.19
N ARG A 6 -7.72 10.36 29.27
CA ARG A 6 -7.69 9.57 28.05
C ARG A 6 -7.28 8.18 28.50
N ASP A 7 -8.27 7.33 28.69
CA ASP A 7 -8.14 5.91 29.01
C ASP A 7 -6.90 5.32 28.34
N LYS A 8 -6.11 4.59 29.13
CA LYS A 8 -4.95 3.82 28.64
C LYS A 8 -5.38 2.98 27.44
N ALA A 9 -4.76 3.21 26.28
CA ALA A 9 -5.02 2.40 25.09
C ALA A 9 -4.55 0.96 25.31
N ASP A 10 -5.16 0.01 24.61
CA ASP A 10 -4.59 -1.34 24.53
C ASP A 10 -3.34 -1.30 23.66
N LEU A 11 -3.47 -0.75 22.45
CA LEU A 11 -2.41 -0.74 21.45
C LEU A 11 -2.21 0.66 20.86
N ILE A 12 -0.96 1.14 20.86
CA ILE A 12 -0.56 2.31 20.05
C ILE A 12 0.13 1.80 18.78
N VAL A 13 -0.31 2.29 17.63
CA VAL A 13 0.32 2.04 16.32
C VAL A 13 0.99 3.32 15.84
N ILE A 14 2.29 3.29 15.55
CA ILE A 14 3.03 4.45 15.05
C ILE A 14 3.29 4.26 13.55
N GLY A 15 2.65 5.07 12.72
CA GLY A 15 2.76 5.03 11.26
C GLY A 15 1.40 5.05 10.55
N ALA A 16 1.34 5.67 9.37
CA ALA A 16 0.14 5.75 8.51
C ALA A 16 0.34 5.21 7.09
N GLY A 17 1.41 4.45 6.85
CA GLY A 17 1.52 3.61 5.66
C GLY A 17 0.58 2.39 5.75
N LEU A 18 0.57 1.54 4.72
CA LEU A 18 -0.29 0.35 4.68
C LEU A 18 -0.10 -0.57 5.89
N ALA A 19 1.13 -0.73 6.39
CA ALA A 19 1.38 -1.55 7.58
C ALA A 19 0.72 -0.95 8.84
N GLY A 20 0.78 0.37 9.02
CA GLY A 20 0.12 1.04 10.15
C GLY A 20 -1.40 0.93 10.04
N LEU A 21 -1.95 1.23 8.87
CA LEU A 21 -3.39 1.12 8.61
C LEU A 21 -3.91 -0.31 8.79
N ALA A 22 -3.19 -1.31 8.29
CA ALA A 22 -3.53 -2.72 8.47
C ALA A 22 -3.41 -3.16 9.94
N THR A 23 -2.38 -2.71 10.66
CA THR A 23 -2.21 -3.01 12.09
C THR A 23 -3.40 -2.47 12.88
N THR A 24 -3.79 -1.21 12.63
CA THR A 24 -4.96 -0.62 13.28
C THR A 24 -6.25 -1.32 12.89
N ALA A 25 -6.40 -1.76 11.63
CA ALA A 25 -7.56 -2.54 11.20
C ALA A 25 -7.69 -3.87 11.96
N PHE A 26 -6.62 -4.68 12.00
CA PHE A 26 -6.64 -5.95 12.74
C PHE A 26 -6.86 -5.75 14.24
N ALA A 27 -6.26 -4.71 14.83
CA ALA A 27 -6.44 -4.41 16.25
C ALA A 27 -7.90 -4.03 16.58
N VAL A 28 -8.52 -3.19 15.74
CA VAL A 28 -9.93 -2.79 15.89
C VAL A 28 -10.88 -3.96 15.68
N GLU A 29 -10.68 -4.78 14.64
CA GLU A 29 -11.52 -5.98 14.41
C GLU A 29 -11.34 -7.02 15.54
N SER A 30 -10.22 -6.97 16.26
CA SER A 30 -9.98 -7.76 17.47
C SER A 30 -10.53 -7.13 18.76
N GLY A 31 -11.24 -6.00 18.67
CA GLY A 31 -11.86 -5.31 19.81
C GLY A 31 -10.91 -4.49 20.68
N LEU A 32 -9.69 -4.19 20.22
CA LEU A 32 -8.69 -3.46 21.00
C LEU A 32 -8.92 -1.94 20.94
N LYS A 33 -8.85 -1.26 22.09
CA LYS A 33 -8.81 0.22 22.15
C LYS A 33 -7.50 0.71 21.52
N THR A 34 -7.58 1.17 20.27
CA THR A 34 -6.40 1.43 19.44
C THR A 34 -6.22 2.91 19.13
N VAL A 35 -5.00 3.41 19.29
CA VAL A 35 -4.61 4.76 18.88
C VAL A 35 -3.54 4.68 17.78
N GLN A 36 -3.83 5.24 16.61
CA GLN A 36 -2.86 5.35 15.52
C GLN A 36 -2.25 6.76 15.50
N ILE A 37 -0.93 6.85 15.42
CA ILE A 37 -0.18 8.12 15.44
C ILE A 37 0.54 8.30 14.11
N SER A 38 0.39 9.46 13.49
CA SER A 38 1.12 9.77 12.26
C SER A 38 1.50 11.25 12.11
N LEU A 39 2.72 11.49 11.61
CA LEU A 39 3.18 12.81 11.23
C LEU A 39 2.61 13.26 9.88
N THR A 40 2.64 12.37 8.88
CA THR A 40 2.21 12.66 7.51
C THR A 40 0.97 11.83 7.15
N ALA A 41 0.44 12.06 5.95
CA ALA A 41 -0.63 11.24 5.37
C ALA A 41 -0.19 9.80 5.04
N GLY A 42 1.10 9.48 5.20
CA GLY A 42 1.70 8.19 4.81
C GLY A 42 2.02 8.12 3.32
N GLU A 43 2.44 6.94 2.87
CA GLU A 43 2.87 6.68 1.48
C GLU A 43 1.68 6.35 0.55
N MET A 44 0.47 6.20 1.10
CA MET A 44 -0.73 5.80 0.36
C MET A 44 -1.08 6.69 -0.85
N PRO A 45 -0.86 8.04 -0.83
CA PRO A 45 -1.05 8.86 -2.03
C PRO A 45 -0.14 8.47 -3.21
N PHE A 46 0.96 7.75 -2.96
CA PHE A 46 1.88 7.24 -3.97
C PHE A 46 1.60 5.79 -4.35
N ALA A 47 0.69 5.10 -3.66
CA ALA A 47 0.34 3.72 -3.95
C ALA A 47 -0.57 3.64 -5.18
N SER A 48 -0.30 2.72 -6.10
CA SER A 48 -1.11 2.51 -7.31
C SER A 48 -2.52 1.96 -7.04
N GLY A 49 -2.86 1.69 -5.77
CA GLY A 49 -4.07 0.97 -5.36
C GLY A 49 -4.01 -0.55 -5.60
N LEU A 50 -2.85 -1.09 -6.00
CA LEU A 50 -2.68 -2.52 -6.24
C LEU A 50 -2.20 -3.22 -4.97
N LEU A 51 -2.66 -4.45 -4.73
CA LEU A 51 -2.25 -5.26 -3.59
C LEU A 51 -1.34 -6.40 -4.04
N ASP A 52 -0.04 -6.13 -3.97
CA ASP A 52 1.04 -7.07 -4.30
C ASP A 52 1.30 -8.05 -3.14
N LEU A 53 1.11 -9.35 -3.35
CA LEU A 53 1.39 -10.39 -2.33
C LEU A 53 2.83 -10.92 -2.38
N LEU A 54 3.20 -11.60 -3.46
CA LEU A 54 4.57 -11.89 -3.87
C LEU A 54 4.57 -12.13 -5.38
N GLY A 55 5.39 -11.39 -6.12
CA GLY A 55 5.46 -11.51 -7.56
C GLY A 55 6.79 -12.03 -8.09
N ILE A 56 7.90 -11.80 -7.38
CA ILE A 56 9.26 -12.11 -7.87
C ILE A 56 10.11 -12.75 -6.76
N HIS A 57 10.63 -13.95 -7.01
CA HIS A 57 11.64 -14.63 -6.18
C HIS A 57 12.28 -15.82 -6.93
N PRO A 58 13.61 -16.05 -6.89
CA PRO A 58 14.65 -15.15 -6.39
C PRO A 58 14.77 -13.90 -7.27
N MET A 59 15.13 -12.77 -6.65
CA MET A 59 15.23 -11.46 -7.31
C MET A 59 16.35 -11.45 -8.36
N GLU A 60 17.43 -12.18 -8.08
CA GLU A 60 18.64 -12.29 -8.88
C GLU A 60 18.36 -12.85 -10.28
N ARG A 61 17.36 -13.73 -10.39
CA ARG A 61 16.91 -14.34 -11.65
C ARG A 61 15.64 -13.69 -12.19
N LEU A 62 15.10 -12.67 -11.50
CA LEU A 62 13.83 -12.02 -11.80
C LEU A 62 12.68 -13.02 -12.04
N ASN A 63 12.71 -14.15 -11.32
CA ASN A 63 11.75 -15.23 -11.55
C ASN A 63 10.35 -14.79 -11.08
N ARG A 64 9.41 -14.76 -12.02
CA ARG A 64 8.02 -14.33 -11.80
C ARG A 64 7.18 -15.50 -11.32
N TRP A 65 6.36 -15.26 -10.29
CA TRP A 65 5.46 -16.27 -9.73
C TRP A 65 4.00 -15.98 -10.08
N GLN A 66 3.40 -16.85 -10.88
CA GLN A 66 1.97 -16.83 -11.15
C GLN A 66 1.15 -17.37 -9.98
N ASP A 67 1.66 -18.39 -9.29
CA ASP A 67 1.17 -18.84 -7.98
C ASP A 67 2.00 -18.14 -6.87
N PRO A 68 1.45 -17.13 -6.17
CA PRO A 68 2.17 -16.44 -5.11
C PRO A 68 2.45 -17.33 -3.90
N TRP A 69 1.64 -18.35 -3.63
CA TRP A 69 1.79 -19.21 -2.45
C TRP A 69 2.94 -20.19 -2.61
N ALA A 70 3.08 -20.78 -3.79
CA ALA A 70 4.29 -21.55 -4.14
C ALA A 70 5.54 -20.68 -4.07
N GLY A 71 5.45 -19.44 -4.56
CA GLY A 71 6.54 -18.47 -4.46
C GLY A 71 6.91 -18.11 -3.02
N ILE A 72 5.93 -17.93 -2.13
CA ILE A 72 6.16 -17.66 -0.71
C ILE A 72 6.82 -18.87 -0.06
N THR A 73 6.38 -20.08 -0.38
CA THR A 73 6.99 -21.32 0.12
C THR A 73 8.47 -21.41 -0.27
N ALA A 74 8.80 -21.14 -1.54
CA ALA A 74 10.18 -21.08 -2.01
C ALA A 74 10.98 -19.96 -1.32
N LEU A 75 10.40 -18.77 -1.13
CA LEU A 75 11.05 -17.67 -0.44
C LEU A 75 11.37 -17.99 1.03
N ILE A 76 10.45 -18.64 1.74
CA ILE A 76 10.66 -19.04 3.14
C ILE A 76 11.81 -20.04 3.25
N HIS A 77 11.85 -21.02 2.35
CA HIS A 77 12.94 -21.99 2.26
C HIS A 77 14.30 -21.31 1.98
N ASP A 78 14.36 -20.48 0.93
CA ASP A 78 15.62 -19.87 0.47
C ASP A 78 16.11 -18.75 1.40
N ARG A 79 15.20 -18.10 2.13
CA ARG A 79 15.49 -16.94 2.99
C ARG A 79 14.79 -17.05 4.34
N PRO A 80 15.29 -17.89 5.26
CA PRO A 80 14.66 -18.13 6.57
C PRO A 80 14.63 -16.90 7.49
N LYS A 81 15.40 -15.84 7.19
CA LYS A 81 15.34 -14.56 7.90
C LYS A 81 14.31 -13.57 7.34
N HIS A 82 13.65 -13.90 6.22
CA HIS A 82 12.63 -13.03 5.64
C HIS A 82 11.41 -12.93 6.57
N PRO A 83 10.72 -11.78 6.68
CA PRO A 83 9.55 -11.64 7.55
C PRO A 83 8.44 -12.67 7.32
N TYR A 84 8.20 -13.09 6.07
CA TYR A 84 7.27 -14.20 5.79
C TYR A 84 7.67 -15.52 6.43
N ALA A 85 8.97 -15.80 6.58
CA ALA A 85 9.44 -17.03 7.24
C ALA A 85 9.13 -17.03 8.73
N ARG A 86 9.11 -15.84 9.38
CA ARG A 86 8.71 -15.69 10.79
C ARG A 86 7.22 -15.98 11.03
N LEU A 87 6.39 -15.71 10.03
CA LEU A 87 4.94 -15.88 10.13
C LEU A 87 4.47 -17.28 9.71
N GLY A 88 5.09 -17.84 8.67
CA GLY A 88 4.61 -19.05 8.01
C GLY A 88 3.41 -18.78 7.08
N LEU A 89 3.13 -19.74 6.20
CA LEU A 89 2.15 -19.59 5.11
C LEU A 89 0.72 -19.36 5.62
N GLU A 90 0.32 -20.10 6.66
CA GLU A 90 -1.05 -20.04 7.21
C GLU A 90 -1.41 -18.65 7.75
N LYS A 91 -0.52 -18.04 8.54
CA LYS A 91 -0.74 -16.67 9.06
C LYS A 91 -0.80 -15.64 7.93
N ILE A 92 0.00 -15.80 6.87
CA ILE A 92 -0.02 -14.90 5.71
C ILE A 92 -1.36 -15.03 4.96
N ARG A 93 -1.84 -16.26 4.74
CA ARG A 93 -3.14 -16.54 4.11
C ARG A 93 -4.29 -15.93 4.89
N GLN A 94 -4.29 -16.14 6.21
CA GLN A 94 -5.30 -15.60 7.10
C GLN A 94 -5.30 -14.06 7.10
N ALA A 95 -4.12 -13.44 7.26
CA ALA A 95 -3.97 -11.98 7.21
C ALA A 95 -4.50 -11.39 5.90
N TRP A 96 -4.17 -12.02 4.77
CA TRP A 96 -4.60 -11.57 3.45
C TRP A 96 -6.12 -11.63 3.30
N LYS A 97 -6.73 -12.76 3.68
CA LYS A 97 -8.18 -12.95 3.65
C LYS A 97 -8.91 -11.94 4.53
N GLU A 98 -8.50 -11.80 5.79
CA GLU A 98 -9.15 -10.89 6.74
C GLU A 98 -9.02 -9.43 6.30
N PHE A 99 -7.88 -9.03 5.73
CA PHE A 99 -7.72 -7.67 5.22
C PHE A 99 -8.62 -7.38 4.01
N LEU A 100 -8.79 -8.34 3.08
CA LEU A 100 -9.71 -8.18 1.97
C LEU A 100 -11.17 -8.06 2.43
N VAL A 101 -11.57 -8.83 3.46
CA VAL A 101 -12.89 -8.69 4.11
C VAL A 101 -13.06 -7.31 4.73
N PHE A 102 -12.03 -6.81 5.43
CA PHE A 102 -12.04 -5.46 5.98
C PHE A 102 -12.18 -4.39 4.88
N LEU A 103 -11.47 -4.51 3.76
CA LEU A 103 -11.61 -3.56 2.64
C LEU A 103 -13.02 -3.59 2.04
N GLN A 104 -13.63 -4.77 1.93
CA GLN A 104 -15.01 -4.92 1.48
C GLN A 104 -15.98 -4.22 2.43
N LYS A 105 -15.81 -4.38 3.76
CA LYS A 105 -16.57 -3.67 4.80
C LYS A 105 -16.40 -2.14 4.69
N ALA A 106 -15.18 -1.69 4.39
CA ALA A 106 -14.86 -0.29 4.12
C ALA A 106 -15.43 0.24 2.79
N GLY A 107 -16.13 -0.59 2.01
CA GLY A 107 -16.76 -0.21 0.74
C GLY A 107 -15.82 -0.24 -0.47
N LEU A 108 -14.64 -0.86 -0.35
CA LEU A 108 -13.69 -1.05 -1.44
C LEU A 108 -13.61 -2.53 -1.82
N ARG A 109 -14.18 -2.86 -2.99
CA ARG A 109 -14.04 -4.19 -3.55
C ARG A 109 -12.73 -4.32 -4.31
N TYR A 110 -12.06 -5.43 -4.05
CA TYR A 110 -10.85 -5.85 -4.74
C TYR A 110 -11.10 -7.18 -5.45
N CYS A 111 -10.56 -7.32 -6.64
CA CYS A 111 -10.68 -8.51 -7.49
C CYS A 111 -9.31 -9.12 -7.71
N GLY A 112 -9.27 -10.45 -7.81
CA GLY A 112 -8.05 -11.23 -8.06
C GLY A 112 -8.42 -12.60 -8.61
N TRP A 113 -7.47 -13.29 -9.20
CA TRP A 113 -7.66 -14.68 -9.60
C TRP A 113 -7.56 -15.58 -8.36
N PRO A 114 -8.38 -16.65 -8.27
CA PRO A 114 -8.23 -17.64 -7.20
C PRO A 114 -6.80 -18.22 -7.20
N GLU A 115 -6.13 -18.19 -6.05
CA GLU A 115 -4.80 -18.75 -5.83
C GLU A 115 -3.72 -18.29 -6.83
N SER A 116 -3.92 -17.15 -7.50
CA SER A 116 -3.02 -16.71 -8.58
C SER A 116 -2.88 -15.20 -8.65
N ASN A 117 -1.69 -14.74 -9.03
CA ASN A 117 -1.47 -13.35 -9.34
C ASN A 117 -2.18 -12.96 -10.66
N ALA A 118 -2.56 -11.70 -10.76
CA ALA A 118 -3.01 -11.08 -11.99
C ALA A 118 -1.86 -10.30 -12.66
N GLU A 119 -1.96 -10.13 -13.97
CA GLU A 119 -1.19 -9.14 -14.71
C GLU A 119 -2.10 -7.97 -15.11
N LEU A 120 -1.57 -6.77 -15.01
CA LEU A 120 -2.20 -5.56 -15.52
C LEU A 120 -1.17 -4.69 -16.23
N VAL A 121 -1.66 -3.72 -17.00
CA VAL A 121 -0.83 -2.76 -17.71
C VAL A 121 -0.68 -1.47 -16.90
N THR A 122 0.55 -0.97 -16.76
CA THR A 122 0.83 0.30 -16.08
C THR A 122 0.54 1.50 -16.99
N CYS A 123 0.54 2.72 -16.46
CA CYS A 123 0.42 3.95 -17.28
C CYS A 123 1.48 4.07 -18.37
N ALA A 124 2.64 3.42 -18.22
CA ALA A 124 3.69 3.40 -19.23
C ALA A 124 3.50 2.31 -20.29
N GLY A 125 2.39 1.55 -20.24
CA GLY A 125 2.14 0.44 -21.16
C GLY A 125 2.93 -0.84 -20.87
N THR A 126 3.60 -0.94 -19.71
CA THR A 126 4.35 -2.14 -19.31
C THR A 126 3.55 -3.08 -18.42
N LEU A 127 3.88 -4.37 -18.41
CA LEU A 127 3.21 -5.38 -17.59
C LEU A 127 3.67 -5.37 -16.13
N LYS A 128 2.70 -5.34 -15.22
CA LYS A 128 2.91 -5.49 -13.78
C LYS A 128 2.13 -6.69 -13.25
N ILE A 129 2.82 -7.51 -12.46
CA ILE A 129 2.23 -8.56 -11.65
C ILE A 129 1.75 -8.00 -10.30
N THR A 130 0.59 -8.46 -9.85
CA THR A 130 -0.02 -8.13 -8.56
C THR A 130 -1.00 -9.23 -8.15
N ASN A 131 -1.47 -9.27 -6.91
CA ASN A 131 -2.40 -10.31 -6.49
C ASN A 131 -3.86 -9.85 -6.57
N HIS A 132 -4.15 -8.65 -6.09
CA HIS A 132 -5.49 -8.05 -6.19
C HIS A 132 -5.44 -6.62 -6.71
N VAL A 133 -6.48 -6.23 -7.44
CA VAL A 133 -6.68 -4.88 -7.98
C VAL A 133 -8.03 -4.33 -7.53
N PRO A 134 -8.22 -3.00 -7.48
CA PRO A 134 -9.55 -2.43 -7.29
C PRO A 134 -10.50 -2.95 -8.37
N GLU A 135 -11.77 -3.18 -8.03
CA GLU A 135 -12.79 -3.69 -8.97
C GLU A 135 -12.87 -2.85 -10.27
N THR A 136 -12.63 -1.54 -10.19
CA THR A 136 -12.59 -0.64 -11.35
C THR A 136 -11.44 -0.89 -12.32
N MET A 137 -10.42 -1.66 -11.95
CA MET A 137 -9.32 -2.07 -12.85
C MET A 137 -9.53 -3.48 -13.42
N TRP A 138 -10.45 -4.26 -12.84
CA TRP A 138 -10.63 -5.67 -13.17
C TRP A 138 -10.99 -5.94 -14.63
N PRO A 139 -11.88 -5.16 -15.30
CA PRO A 139 -12.17 -5.39 -16.72
C PRO A 139 -10.92 -5.25 -17.60
N GLY A 140 -9.95 -4.42 -17.21
CA GLY A 140 -8.66 -4.29 -17.90
C GLY A 140 -7.76 -5.53 -17.73
N VAL A 141 -7.78 -6.16 -16.55
CA VAL A 141 -7.06 -7.43 -16.29
C VAL A 141 -7.63 -8.55 -17.14
N VAL A 142 -8.96 -8.69 -17.17
CA VAL A 142 -9.66 -9.70 -17.96
C VAL A 142 -9.44 -9.44 -19.46
N GLY A 143 -9.60 -8.19 -19.89
CA GLY A 143 -9.37 -7.77 -21.28
C GLY A 143 -7.95 -8.08 -21.77
N LEU A 144 -6.93 -7.83 -20.95
CA LEU A 144 -5.54 -8.17 -21.26
C LEU A 144 -5.36 -9.69 -21.43
N LYS A 145 -5.99 -10.51 -20.59
CA LYS A 145 -5.88 -11.98 -20.66
C LYS A 145 -6.57 -12.52 -21.92
N GLU A 146 -7.77 -12.02 -22.20
CA GLU A 146 -8.63 -12.46 -23.30
C GLU A 146 -8.31 -11.77 -24.64
N LYS A 147 -7.42 -10.76 -24.63
CA LYS A 147 -7.06 -9.95 -25.81
C LYS A 147 -8.24 -9.23 -26.46
N ARG A 148 -9.20 -8.77 -25.63
CA ARG A 148 -10.39 -8.04 -26.08
C ARG A 148 -10.01 -6.71 -26.70
N THR A 149 -10.74 -6.27 -27.73
CA THR A 149 -10.50 -4.95 -28.33
C THR A 149 -10.86 -3.87 -27.31
N ALA A 150 -10.07 -2.80 -27.23
CA ALA A 150 -10.37 -1.72 -26.30
C ALA A 150 -9.99 -0.34 -26.85
N LEU A 151 -10.81 0.65 -26.49
CA LEU A 151 -10.51 2.05 -26.68
C LEU A 151 -9.83 2.58 -25.41
N ILE A 152 -8.59 3.01 -25.54
CA ILE A 152 -7.83 3.66 -24.47
C ILE A 152 -7.95 5.16 -24.66
N VAL A 153 -8.57 5.84 -23.70
CA VAL A 153 -8.77 7.30 -23.76
C VAL A 153 -7.79 8.03 -22.85
N ASP A 154 -7.21 9.10 -23.36
CA ASP A 154 -6.53 10.12 -22.56
C ASP A 154 -7.21 11.49 -22.74
N PHE A 155 -6.75 12.49 -21.98
CA PHE A 155 -7.36 13.82 -21.96
C PHE A 155 -6.34 14.92 -22.24
N GLU A 156 -6.74 15.91 -23.04
CA GLU A 156 -5.94 17.11 -23.29
C GLU A 156 -5.52 17.77 -21.97
N GLY A 157 -4.22 18.06 -21.80
CA GLY A 157 -3.65 18.69 -20.61
C GLY A 157 -3.35 17.74 -19.43
N LEU A 158 -3.64 16.44 -19.56
CA LEU A 158 -3.24 15.43 -18.57
C LEU A 158 -1.75 15.09 -18.75
N ASN A 159 -0.95 15.31 -17.70
CA ASN A 159 0.53 15.21 -17.79
C ASN A 159 1.10 13.83 -17.42
N ASN A 160 0.31 12.95 -16.80
CA ASN A 160 0.78 11.70 -16.22
C ASN A 160 0.25 10.43 -16.92
N PHE A 161 -0.37 10.59 -18.09
CA PHE A 161 -0.88 9.48 -18.90
C PHE A 161 -0.95 9.84 -20.38
N SER A 162 -0.55 8.92 -21.24
CA SER A 162 -0.65 9.02 -22.71
C SER A 162 -1.25 7.73 -23.25
N ALA A 163 -2.42 7.83 -23.88
CA ALA A 163 -3.09 6.67 -24.46
C ALA A 163 -2.28 6.09 -25.63
N VAL A 164 -1.65 6.95 -26.44
CA VAL A 164 -0.79 6.54 -27.56
C VAL A 164 0.40 5.74 -27.05
N GLN A 165 1.14 6.26 -26.06
CA GLN A 165 2.27 5.56 -25.47
C GLN A 165 1.85 4.22 -24.85
N PHE A 166 0.72 4.20 -24.14
CA PHE A 166 0.18 2.98 -23.54
C PHE A 166 -0.04 1.90 -24.60
N VAL A 167 -0.75 2.25 -25.68
CA VAL A 167 -1.09 1.33 -26.78
C VAL A 167 0.14 0.86 -27.54
N GLU A 168 1.06 1.78 -27.87
CA GLU A 168 2.30 1.44 -28.58
C GLU A 168 3.19 0.50 -27.76
N THR A 169 3.32 0.74 -26.45
CA THR A 169 4.21 -0.06 -25.60
C THR A 169 3.66 -1.46 -25.34
N ILE A 170 2.35 -1.61 -25.13
CA ILE A 170 1.73 -2.90 -24.82
C ILE A 170 1.33 -3.69 -26.07
N GLY A 171 1.31 -3.08 -27.26
CA GLY A 171 0.61 -3.59 -28.44
C GLY A 171 0.95 -5.03 -28.85
N SER A 172 2.19 -5.49 -28.64
CA SER A 172 2.56 -6.89 -28.90
C SER A 172 1.93 -7.90 -27.93
N HIS A 173 1.64 -7.47 -26.70
CA HIS A 173 1.02 -8.28 -25.66
C HIS A 173 -0.50 -8.10 -25.62
N TRP A 174 -1.04 -6.98 -26.09
CA TRP A 174 -2.48 -6.73 -26.17
C TRP A 174 -2.82 -6.09 -27.52
N PRO A 175 -2.99 -6.90 -28.58
CA PRO A 175 -3.41 -6.41 -29.88
C PRO A 175 -4.86 -5.92 -29.84
N GLY A 176 -5.26 -5.09 -30.82
CA GLY A 176 -6.64 -4.60 -30.92
C GLY A 176 -6.96 -3.39 -30.03
N LEU A 177 -5.94 -2.76 -29.45
CA LEU A 177 -6.09 -1.50 -28.73
C LEU A 177 -6.05 -0.30 -29.67
N ARG A 178 -6.90 0.70 -29.40
CA ARG A 178 -6.86 2.00 -30.08
C ARG A 178 -6.72 3.12 -29.06
N ALA A 179 -5.90 4.12 -29.38
CA ALA A 179 -5.75 5.30 -28.55
C ALA A 179 -6.63 6.46 -29.06
N GLN A 180 -7.24 7.20 -28.15
CA GLN A 180 -7.95 8.44 -28.49
C GLN A 180 -7.70 9.52 -27.42
N ARG A 181 -7.28 10.70 -27.88
CA ARG A 181 -7.19 11.90 -27.04
C ARG A 181 -8.50 12.68 -27.10
N LEU A 182 -9.04 13.03 -25.94
CA LEU A 182 -10.32 13.72 -25.81
C LEU A 182 -10.21 15.01 -24.99
N ARG A 183 -11.16 15.92 -25.17
CA ARG A 183 -11.36 17.04 -24.24
C ARG A 183 -12.21 16.58 -23.09
N PHE A 184 -11.71 16.72 -21.86
CA PHE A 184 -12.51 16.41 -20.69
C PHE A 184 -13.68 17.41 -20.57
N PRO A 185 -14.94 16.97 -20.40
CA PRO A 185 -16.14 17.79 -20.51
C PRO A 185 -16.43 18.62 -19.24
N TYR A 186 -15.38 19.18 -18.65
CA TYR A 186 -15.44 20.03 -17.48
C TYR A 186 -14.31 21.08 -17.55
N PRO A 187 -14.60 22.37 -17.29
CA PRO A 187 -13.57 23.40 -17.26
C PRO A 187 -12.76 23.30 -15.95
N PHE A 188 -11.44 23.15 -16.04
CA PHE A 188 -10.54 23.33 -14.90
C PHE A 188 -9.85 24.69 -14.99
N LYS A 189 -9.48 25.26 -13.83
CA LYS A 189 -8.64 26.46 -13.79
C LYS A 189 -7.18 26.05 -14.02
N GLY A 190 -6.47 26.79 -14.88
CA GLY A 190 -5.07 26.51 -15.21
C GLY A 190 -4.90 25.50 -16.35
N VAL A 191 -3.65 25.33 -16.79
CA VAL A 191 -3.28 24.44 -17.91
C VAL A 191 -3.05 22.99 -17.46
N ASP A 192 -2.58 22.80 -16.22
CA ASP A 192 -2.27 21.47 -15.68
C ASP A 192 -3.54 20.76 -15.22
N ARG A 193 -3.88 19.67 -15.91
CA ARG A 193 -5.01 18.81 -15.51
C ARG A 193 -4.48 17.60 -14.75
N GLN A 194 -4.75 17.57 -13.45
CA GLN A 194 -4.46 16.41 -12.60
C GLN A 194 -5.64 15.44 -12.58
N ASN A 195 -5.33 14.14 -12.60
CA ASN A 195 -6.28 13.03 -12.46
C ASN A 195 -7.23 13.21 -11.25
N VAL A 196 -6.76 13.74 -10.12
CA VAL A 196 -7.57 13.99 -8.92
C VAL A 196 -8.72 14.97 -9.17
N PHE A 197 -8.51 16.03 -9.96
CA PHE A 197 -9.57 16.99 -10.29
C PHE A 197 -10.62 16.39 -11.22
N MET A 198 -10.19 15.55 -12.18
CA MET A 198 -11.10 14.78 -13.02
C MET A 198 -11.94 13.82 -12.17
N ALA A 199 -11.31 13.14 -11.21
CA ALA A 199 -12.01 12.26 -10.29
C ALA A 199 -13.06 12.98 -9.44
N GLU A 200 -12.77 14.18 -8.94
CA GLU A 200 -13.77 14.98 -8.23
C GLU A 200 -14.90 15.45 -9.16
N ALA A 201 -14.59 15.85 -10.40
CA ALA A 201 -15.59 16.26 -11.39
C ALA A 201 -16.58 15.13 -11.73
N LEU A 202 -16.10 13.88 -11.82
CA LEU A 202 -16.95 12.71 -12.08
C LEU A 202 -17.92 12.35 -10.93
N ARG A 203 -17.89 13.08 -9.80
CA ARG A 203 -18.94 13.01 -8.79
C ARG A 203 -20.30 13.48 -9.36
N SER A 204 -20.29 14.42 -10.29
CA SER A 204 -21.50 14.94 -10.95
C SER A 204 -22.02 13.96 -12.02
N PRO A 205 -23.30 13.52 -11.94
CA PRO A 205 -23.93 12.75 -13.02
C PRO A 205 -23.93 13.45 -14.37
N GLN A 206 -24.06 14.78 -14.38
CA GLN A 206 -24.06 15.59 -15.60
C GLN A 206 -22.70 15.55 -16.30
N VAL A 207 -21.59 15.58 -15.53
CA VAL A 207 -20.24 15.44 -16.10
C VAL A 207 -20.02 14.04 -16.65
N ARG A 208 -20.52 13.00 -15.97
CA ARG A 208 -20.44 11.61 -16.46
C ARG A 208 -21.22 11.41 -17.75
N SER A 209 -22.41 11.97 -17.86
CA SER A 209 -23.20 11.93 -19.09
C SER A 209 -22.49 12.61 -20.26
N ARG A 210 -21.97 13.83 -20.06
CA ARG A 210 -21.17 14.50 -21.10
C ARG A 210 -19.90 13.73 -21.45
N LEU A 211 -19.29 13.03 -20.50
CA LEU A 211 -18.10 12.22 -20.77
C LEU A 211 -18.45 11.01 -21.64
N ALA A 212 -19.56 10.34 -21.35
CA ALA A 212 -20.07 9.28 -22.20
C ALA A 212 -20.35 9.80 -23.63
N ASP A 213 -21.03 10.95 -23.77
CA ASP A 213 -21.30 11.56 -25.09
C ASP A 213 -20.03 11.85 -25.90
N VAL A 214 -18.94 12.25 -25.23
CA VAL A 214 -17.64 12.54 -25.87
C VAL A 214 -16.90 11.24 -26.26
N ILE A 215 -17.08 10.14 -25.52
CA ILE A 215 -16.42 8.86 -25.79
C ILE A 215 -17.15 8.06 -26.87
N SER A 216 -18.49 8.01 -26.83
CA SER A 216 -19.32 7.14 -27.67
C SER A 216 -19.03 7.20 -29.18
N PRO A 217 -18.75 8.36 -29.81
CA PRO A 217 -18.41 8.42 -31.24
C PRO A 217 -17.14 7.65 -31.64
N PHE A 218 -16.25 7.35 -30.69
CA PHE A 218 -14.98 6.68 -30.93
C PHE A 218 -15.00 5.18 -30.58
N LEU A 219 -16.12 4.68 -30.05
CA LEU A 219 -16.25 3.32 -29.55
C LEU A 219 -16.01 2.28 -30.66
N LYS A 220 -16.70 2.43 -31.80
CA LYS A 220 -16.64 1.49 -32.94
C LYS A 220 -16.84 0.03 -32.47
N ASP A 221 -15.84 -0.81 -32.69
CA ASP A 221 -15.75 -2.23 -32.36
C ASP A 221 -15.11 -2.52 -30.99
N ALA A 222 -14.78 -1.49 -30.21
CA ALA A 222 -14.15 -1.67 -28.91
C ALA A 222 -15.10 -2.34 -27.92
N GLU A 223 -14.67 -3.45 -27.34
CA GLU A 223 -15.41 -4.18 -26.32
C GLU A 223 -15.24 -3.61 -24.91
N LEU A 224 -14.26 -2.73 -24.71
CA LEU A 224 -13.88 -2.13 -23.43
C LEU A 224 -13.43 -0.67 -23.63
N VAL A 225 -13.60 0.16 -22.60
CA VAL A 225 -12.99 1.50 -22.54
C VAL A 225 -12.04 1.61 -21.35
N GLY A 226 -10.76 1.79 -21.63
CA GLY A 226 -9.72 2.06 -20.63
C GLY A 226 -9.45 3.54 -20.49
N MET A 227 -9.31 4.05 -19.28
CA MET A 227 -9.00 5.46 -19.03
C MET A 227 -8.02 5.61 -17.85
N PRO A 228 -7.29 6.72 -17.72
CA PRO A 228 -6.49 6.99 -16.51
C PRO A 228 -7.37 6.87 -15.27
N ALA A 229 -6.80 6.47 -14.13
CA ALA A 229 -7.57 6.28 -12.90
C ALA A 229 -8.24 7.58 -12.41
N ILE A 230 -9.47 7.83 -12.85
CA ILE A 230 -10.27 9.03 -12.60
C ILE A 230 -11.71 8.71 -12.19
N LEU A 231 -12.09 7.46 -11.95
CA LEU A 231 -13.49 7.05 -11.71
C LEU A 231 -14.01 7.43 -10.30
N GLY A 232 -13.72 8.64 -9.83
CA GLY A 232 -14.17 9.16 -8.55
C GLY A 232 -13.20 8.94 -7.40
N LEU A 233 -13.19 9.85 -6.41
CA LEU A 233 -12.53 9.63 -5.11
C LEU A 233 -13.43 8.86 -4.14
N ARG A 234 -14.74 8.85 -4.38
CA ARG A 234 -15.74 8.16 -3.57
C ARG A 234 -16.73 7.44 -4.46
N ARG A 235 -17.21 6.29 -3.99
CA ARG A 235 -18.15 5.40 -4.71
C ARG A 235 -17.68 5.09 -6.15
N PRO A 236 -16.43 4.66 -6.36
CA PRO A 236 -15.88 4.48 -7.71
C PRO A 236 -16.65 3.43 -8.54
N GLN A 237 -17.21 2.41 -7.90
CA GLN A 237 -18.07 1.41 -8.54
C GLN A 237 -19.34 2.03 -9.13
N ALA A 238 -19.95 2.98 -8.44
CA ALA A 238 -21.16 3.65 -8.92
C ALA A 238 -20.85 4.59 -10.09
N VAL A 239 -19.70 5.25 -10.05
CA VAL A 239 -19.21 6.08 -11.16
C VAL A 239 -18.91 5.22 -12.39
N ALA A 240 -18.21 4.10 -12.21
CA ALA A 240 -17.93 3.13 -13.27
C ALA A 240 -19.23 2.61 -13.88
N ALA A 241 -20.14 2.04 -13.07
CA ALA A 241 -21.40 1.47 -13.54
C ALA A 241 -22.30 2.48 -14.27
N ASP A 242 -22.31 3.75 -13.85
CA ASP A 242 -23.06 4.80 -14.54
C ASP A 242 -22.46 5.14 -15.92
N LEU A 243 -21.13 5.12 -16.05
CA LEU A 243 -20.46 5.29 -17.34
C LEU A 243 -20.64 4.07 -18.24
N GLU A 244 -20.53 2.86 -17.70
CA GLU A 244 -20.75 1.61 -18.46
C GLU A 244 -22.16 1.56 -19.06
N ARG A 245 -23.17 1.93 -18.27
CA ARG A 245 -24.55 2.01 -18.75
C ARG A 245 -24.73 3.01 -19.89
N GLN A 246 -24.02 4.14 -19.86
CA GLN A 246 -24.16 5.20 -20.85
C GLN A 246 -23.32 4.96 -22.11
N ILE A 247 -22.14 4.34 -21.97
CA ILE A 247 -21.24 4.02 -23.09
C ILE A 247 -21.65 2.70 -23.76
N GLY A 248 -22.23 1.76 -23.02
CA GLY A 248 -22.69 0.46 -23.51
C GLY A 248 -21.66 -0.67 -23.45
N VAL A 249 -20.44 -0.40 -22.93
CA VAL A 249 -19.40 -1.41 -22.70
C VAL A 249 -18.74 -1.22 -21.33
N PRO A 250 -18.08 -2.26 -20.77
CA PRO A 250 -17.34 -2.13 -19.52
C PRO A 250 -16.24 -1.07 -19.58
N VAL A 251 -16.05 -0.35 -18.48
CA VAL A 251 -15.00 0.68 -18.34
C VAL A 251 -13.98 0.22 -17.31
N PHE A 252 -12.71 0.56 -17.52
CA PHE A 252 -11.68 0.27 -16.54
C PHE A 252 -10.67 1.39 -16.37
N GLU A 253 -10.07 1.41 -15.18
CA GLU A 253 -9.00 2.33 -14.83
C GLU A 253 -7.63 1.74 -15.13
N ILE A 254 -6.77 2.59 -15.65
CA ILE A 254 -5.34 2.37 -15.77
C ILE A 254 -4.66 3.12 -14.62
N PRO A 255 -3.85 2.47 -13.78
CA PRO A 255 -3.17 3.15 -12.68
C PRO A 255 -2.27 4.26 -13.22
N THR A 256 -2.32 5.42 -12.59
CA THR A 256 -1.57 6.63 -12.98
C THR A 256 -0.42 6.92 -12.01
N MET A 257 0.53 7.77 -12.43
CA MET A 257 1.59 8.24 -11.54
C MET A 257 1.02 9.03 -10.36
N PRO A 258 1.74 9.11 -9.22
CA PRO A 258 1.33 9.91 -8.08
C PRO A 258 1.03 11.38 -8.42
N PRO A 259 0.03 12.02 -7.79
CA PRO A 259 -0.88 11.46 -6.79
C PRO A 259 -1.84 10.43 -7.40
N SER A 260 -1.97 9.27 -6.75
CA SER A 260 -2.77 8.16 -7.24
C SER A 260 -4.20 8.23 -6.68
N VAL A 261 -5.20 8.37 -7.54
CA VAL A 261 -6.62 8.38 -7.13
C VAL A 261 -6.99 7.05 -6.41
N PRO A 262 -6.64 5.86 -6.91
CA PRO A 262 -6.84 4.60 -6.17
C PRO A 262 -6.13 4.54 -4.82
N GLY A 263 -4.90 5.07 -4.71
CA GLY A 263 -4.17 5.14 -3.44
C GLY A 263 -4.86 6.05 -2.41
N LEU A 264 -5.37 7.20 -2.86
CA LEU A 264 -6.17 8.12 -2.04
C LEU A 264 -7.48 7.47 -1.59
N ARG A 265 -8.20 6.78 -2.49
CA ARG A 265 -9.42 6.01 -2.16
C ARG A 265 -9.14 4.97 -1.08
N LEU A 266 -8.08 4.18 -1.26
CA LEU A 266 -7.69 3.13 -0.32
C LEU A 266 -7.45 3.70 1.07
N LYS A 267 -6.71 4.79 1.15
CA LYS A 267 -6.46 5.48 2.43
C LYS A 267 -7.76 5.98 3.05
N GLU A 268 -8.57 6.73 2.31
CA GLU A 268 -9.79 7.34 2.84
C GLU A 268 -10.76 6.28 3.35
N ALA A 269 -11.00 5.22 2.57
CA ALA A 269 -11.92 4.15 2.97
C ALA A 269 -11.46 3.42 4.23
N ILE A 270 -10.17 3.04 4.31
CA ILE A 270 -9.63 2.40 5.51
C ILE A 270 -9.80 3.33 6.71
N GLU A 271 -9.36 4.59 6.62
CA GLU A 271 -9.43 5.51 7.76
C GLU A 271 -10.87 5.78 8.23
N GLN A 272 -11.82 5.88 7.31
CA GLN A 272 -13.24 6.02 7.67
C GLN A 272 -13.75 4.79 8.41
N GLU A 273 -13.39 3.59 7.96
CA GLU A 273 -13.78 2.35 8.63
C GLU A 273 -13.11 2.19 10.00
N LEU A 274 -11.84 2.57 10.13
CA LEU A 274 -11.14 2.58 11.42
C LEU A 274 -11.83 3.51 12.44
N LEU A 275 -12.24 4.71 12.00
CA LEU A 275 -12.97 5.65 12.87
C LEU A 275 -14.34 5.10 13.29
N ARG A 276 -15.07 4.44 12.37
CA ARG A 276 -16.33 3.76 12.72
C ARG A 276 -16.14 2.61 13.71
N GLY A 277 -15.02 1.89 13.59
CA GLY A 277 -14.62 0.85 14.53
C GLY A 277 -14.07 1.36 15.87
N GLY A 278 -14.04 2.69 16.09
CA GLY A 278 -13.65 3.29 17.35
C GLY A 278 -12.15 3.55 17.52
N ALA A 279 -11.34 3.43 16.47
CA ALA A 279 -9.94 3.84 16.52
C ALA A 279 -9.80 5.36 16.69
N VAL A 280 -8.79 5.79 17.44
CA VAL A 280 -8.41 7.20 17.53
C VAL A 280 -7.24 7.45 16.59
N LEU A 281 -7.44 8.31 15.58
CA LEU A 281 -6.42 8.66 14.60
C LEU A 281 -5.78 10.03 14.95
N VAL A 282 -4.59 10.00 15.56
CA VAL A 282 -3.80 11.20 15.91
C VAL A 282 -2.91 11.59 14.72
N ARG A 283 -3.40 12.53 13.91
CA ARG A 283 -2.76 12.98 12.66
C ARG A 283 -1.96 14.27 12.84
N GLY A 284 -0.90 14.43 12.03
CA GLY A 284 -0.07 15.64 12.03
C GLY A 284 0.82 15.77 13.27
N ARG A 285 1.02 14.68 14.03
CA ARG A 285 1.77 14.68 15.30
C ARG A 285 2.93 13.72 15.19
N ARG A 286 4.15 14.20 15.47
CA ARG A 286 5.35 13.37 15.47
C ARG A 286 5.47 12.59 16.78
N ALA A 287 5.66 11.27 16.68
CA ALA A 287 6.20 10.51 17.80
C ALA A 287 7.68 10.89 18.00
N LEU A 288 8.02 11.37 19.18
CA LEU A 288 9.37 11.84 19.51
C LEU A 288 10.20 10.76 20.20
N LYS A 289 9.55 9.96 21.05
CA LYS A 289 10.22 8.92 21.84
C LYS A 289 9.20 7.91 22.35
N VAL A 290 9.60 6.65 22.47
CA VAL A 290 8.89 5.64 23.27
C VAL A 290 9.58 5.53 24.62
N ASN A 291 8.83 5.70 25.70
CA ASN A 291 9.34 5.53 27.05
C ASN A 291 9.11 4.10 27.53
N SER A 292 10.08 3.56 28.26
CA SER A 292 10.05 2.22 28.83
C SER A 292 10.41 2.23 30.31
N ASN A 293 9.93 1.21 31.02
CA ASN A 293 10.36 0.84 32.36
C ASN A 293 10.91 -0.59 32.28
N GLY A 294 12.24 -0.74 32.39
CA GLY A 294 12.90 -2.00 32.08
C GLY A 294 12.60 -2.47 30.65
N ARG A 295 12.17 -3.72 30.49
CA ARG A 295 11.84 -4.34 29.19
C ARG A 295 10.39 -4.12 28.74
N ARG A 296 9.65 -3.19 29.35
CA ARG A 296 8.29 -2.85 28.91
C ARG A 296 8.15 -1.39 28.53
N CYS A 297 7.61 -1.14 27.35
CA CYS A 297 7.22 0.19 26.90
C CYS A 297 5.93 0.63 27.62
N ILE A 298 5.91 1.87 28.11
CA ILE A 298 4.81 2.40 28.94
C ILE A 298 4.05 3.54 28.27
N SER A 299 4.72 4.31 27.39
CA SER A 299 4.10 5.46 26.73
C SER A 299 4.84 5.93 25.49
N VAL A 300 4.15 6.71 24.67
CA VAL A 300 4.71 7.42 23.51
C VAL A 300 4.61 8.92 23.75
N LEU A 301 5.74 9.61 23.63
CA LEU A 301 5.84 11.06 23.69
C LEU A 301 5.58 11.65 22.31
N LEU A 302 4.64 12.59 22.23
CA LEU A 302 4.25 13.29 21.01
C LEU A 302 4.65 14.76 21.06
N GLU A 303 5.06 15.27 19.91
CA GLU A 303 5.16 16.71 19.65
C GLU A 303 3.76 17.32 19.71
N ALA A 304 3.52 18.40 20.47
CA ALA A 304 2.21 19.03 20.65
C ALA A 304 2.30 20.58 20.59
N GLY A 305 2.86 21.12 19.50
CA GLY A 305 3.22 22.53 19.43
C GLY A 305 4.29 22.87 20.49
N PRO A 306 4.10 23.90 21.35
CA PRO A 306 5.06 24.21 22.42
C PRO A 306 5.02 23.19 23.58
N ALA A 307 3.97 22.38 23.68
CA ALA A 307 3.83 21.36 24.71
C ALA A 307 4.27 19.98 24.20
N LYS A 308 4.44 19.05 25.14
CA LYS A 308 4.60 17.62 24.86
C LYS A 308 3.41 16.86 25.42
N GLU A 309 2.88 15.94 24.64
CA GLU A 309 1.75 15.10 25.03
C GLU A 309 2.24 13.66 25.20
N THR A 310 1.74 12.93 26.19
CA THR A 310 2.14 11.54 26.43
C THR A 310 0.92 10.63 26.37
N LEU A 311 0.99 9.60 25.54
CA LEU A 311 -0.06 8.58 25.42
C LEU A 311 0.42 7.27 26.02
N LYS A 312 -0.38 6.67 26.91
CA LYS A 312 -0.07 5.39 27.56
C LYS A 312 -0.76 4.24 26.83
N ALA A 313 -0.07 3.10 26.72
CA ALA A 313 -0.66 1.88 26.16
C ALA A 313 -0.16 0.61 26.85
N ARG A 314 -0.83 -0.52 26.60
CA ARG A 314 -0.35 -1.86 27.02
C ARG A 314 0.69 -2.42 26.05
N GLY A 315 0.58 -2.11 24.77
CA GLY A 315 1.55 -2.47 23.74
C GLY A 315 1.74 -1.38 22.70
N ILE A 316 2.83 -1.47 21.94
CA ILE A 316 3.17 -0.55 20.85
C ILE A 316 3.58 -1.34 19.61
N VAL A 317 3.10 -0.93 18.44
CA VAL A 317 3.58 -1.42 17.14
C VAL A 317 4.30 -0.30 16.38
N LEU A 318 5.56 -0.55 16.02
CA LEU A 318 6.35 0.30 15.13
C LEU A 318 6.06 -0.08 13.68
N ALA A 319 5.21 0.72 13.03
CA ALA A 319 4.91 0.65 11.60
C ALA A 319 5.37 1.93 10.88
N THR A 320 6.47 2.52 11.35
CA THR A 320 7.00 3.83 10.95
C THR A 320 7.62 3.85 9.56
N GLY A 321 7.70 2.69 8.90
CA GLY A 321 8.38 2.54 7.62
C GLY A 321 9.89 2.81 7.75
N ARG A 322 10.54 3.02 6.61
CA ARG A 322 12.00 3.21 6.54
C ARG A 322 12.33 4.70 6.42
N PHE A 323 13.00 5.08 5.33
CA PHE A 323 13.49 6.44 5.13
C PHE A 323 12.37 7.46 4.87
N LEU A 324 11.41 7.14 3.99
CA LEU A 324 10.31 8.06 3.65
C LEU A 324 9.31 8.21 4.81
N GLY A 325 8.99 7.11 5.50
CA GLY A 325 8.16 7.13 6.70
C GLY A 325 8.85 7.72 7.94
N GLY A 326 10.18 7.86 7.91
CA GLY A 326 10.99 8.43 8.99
C GLY A 326 11.34 7.48 10.13
N GLY A 327 11.00 6.18 10.02
CA GLY A 327 11.40 5.16 11.00
C GLY A 327 12.88 4.82 10.94
N LEU A 328 13.54 5.03 9.79
CA LEU A 328 14.99 4.92 9.65
C LEU A 328 15.58 6.24 9.16
N ALA A 329 16.69 6.66 9.75
CA ALA A 329 17.49 7.80 9.31
C ALA A 329 18.89 7.33 8.90
N ALA A 330 19.33 7.73 7.70
CA ALA A 330 20.69 7.47 7.22
C ALA A 330 21.59 8.69 7.43
N SER A 331 22.78 8.45 8.01
CA SER A 331 23.90 9.38 8.02
C SER A 331 24.97 8.92 7.03
N ARG A 332 26.12 9.61 6.99
CA ARG A 332 27.28 9.16 6.20
C ARG A 332 27.89 7.85 6.72
N SER A 333 27.73 7.56 8.02
CA SER A 333 28.39 6.43 8.69
C SER A 333 27.45 5.27 9.01
N CYS A 334 26.15 5.52 9.22
CA CYS A 334 25.21 4.48 9.65
C CYS A 334 23.75 4.82 9.33
N ILE A 335 22.90 3.80 9.39
CA ILE A 335 21.44 3.87 9.47
C ILE A 335 21.06 3.63 10.93
N ARG A 336 20.15 4.45 11.46
CA ARG A 336 19.60 4.29 12.81
C ARG A 336 18.07 4.28 12.79
N GLU A 337 17.48 3.55 13.73
CA GLU A 337 16.06 3.68 14.09
C GLU A 337 15.87 4.98 14.87
N THR A 338 14.73 5.65 14.70
CA THR A 338 14.58 7.07 15.08
C THR A 338 13.85 7.34 16.39
N LEU A 339 13.20 6.34 17.01
CA LEU A 339 12.38 6.54 18.21
C LEU A 339 13.00 5.98 19.50
N MET A 340 13.75 4.89 19.38
CA MET A 340 14.28 4.10 20.49
C MET A 340 15.76 3.71 20.31
N ASP A 341 16.37 4.09 19.20
CA ASP A 341 17.73 3.72 18.83
C ASP A 341 17.95 2.19 18.80
N LEU A 342 16.93 1.45 18.34
CA LEU A 342 17.01 0.00 18.18
C LEU A 342 18.10 -0.41 17.16
N PRO A 343 18.81 -1.53 17.37
CA PRO A 343 19.82 -2.01 16.44
C PRO A 343 19.25 -2.26 15.03
N VAL A 344 19.86 -1.61 14.03
CA VAL A 344 19.49 -1.77 12.62
C VAL A 344 20.48 -2.70 11.94
N HIS A 345 19.99 -3.82 11.41
CA HIS A 345 20.73 -4.66 10.48
C HIS A 345 20.99 -3.87 9.21
N GLN A 346 22.25 -3.76 8.81
CA GLN A 346 22.69 -2.99 7.65
C GLN A 346 24.08 -3.43 7.17
N PRO A 347 24.48 -3.10 5.93
CA PRO A 347 25.86 -3.32 5.49
C PRO A 347 26.85 -2.54 6.35
N LYS A 348 27.99 -3.16 6.68
CA LYS A 348 28.98 -2.63 7.65
C LYS A 348 29.60 -1.30 7.21
N LYS A 349 29.86 -1.13 5.92
CA LYS A 349 30.48 0.09 5.36
C LYS A 349 29.53 0.75 4.36
N ARG A 350 29.58 2.09 4.30
CA ARG A 350 28.77 2.90 3.37
C ARG A 350 28.96 2.51 1.91
N GLN A 351 30.18 2.13 1.52
CA GLN A 351 30.50 1.66 0.17
C GLN A 351 29.76 0.37 -0.23
N ASP A 352 29.31 -0.44 0.75
CA ASP A 352 28.60 -1.70 0.52
C ASP A 352 27.08 -1.50 0.42
N TRP A 353 26.58 -0.28 0.60
CA TRP A 353 25.14 0.01 0.59
C TRP A 353 24.54 -0.11 -0.81
N HIS A 354 25.31 0.30 -1.81
CA HIS A 354 24.90 0.36 -3.20
C HIS A 354 25.85 -0.48 -4.05
N ARG A 355 25.29 -1.11 -5.07
CA ARG A 355 26.08 -1.76 -6.12
C ARG A 355 26.40 -0.72 -7.19
N GLN A 356 27.41 -0.99 -8.02
CA GLN A 356 27.85 -0.06 -9.05
C GLN A 356 26.75 0.25 -10.08
N HIS A 357 25.98 -0.76 -10.48
CA HIS A 357 24.87 -0.57 -11.40
C HIS A 357 23.60 -0.13 -10.66
N PHE A 358 23.01 1.00 -11.06
CA PHE A 358 21.77 1.52 -10.46
C PHE A 358 20.61 0.52 -10.53
N LEU A 359 20.49 -0.22 -11.64
CA LEU A 359 19.46 -1.24 -11.84
C LEU A 359 19.98 -2.67 -11.64
N ASP A 360 21.05 -2.86 -10.85
CA ASP A 360 21.64 -4.18 -10.60
C ASP A 360 20.56 -5.23 -10.26
N PRO A 361 20.51 -6.40 -10.93
CA PRO A 361 19.44 -7.38 -10.74
C PRO A 361 19.37 -7.91 -9.30
N HIS A 362 20.48 -7.95 -8.58
CA HIS A 362 20.55 -8.35 -7.17
C HIS A 362 20.05 -7.26 -6.20
N GLY A 363 19.71 -6.07 -6.72
CA GLY A 363 19.29 -4.91 -5.94
C GLY A 363 20.41 -4.16 -5.25
N HIS A 364 20.10 -3.47 -4.17
CA HIS A 364 21.11 -2.79 -3.36
C HIS A 364 21.04 -3.33 -1.93
N PRO A 365 22.17 -3.72 -1.30
CA PRO A 365 22.15 -4.27 0.05
C PRO A 365 21.46 -3.37 1.08
N VAL A 366 21.54 -2.05 0.91
CA VAL A 366 20.81 -1.09 1.75
C VAL A 366 19.32 -1.35 1.77
N ASN A 367 18.71 -1.88 0.70
CA ASN A 367 17.28 -2.12 0.64
C ASN A 367 16.81 -3.19 1.63
N ARG A 368 17.71 -4.04 2.14
CA ARG A 368 17.43 -5.08 3.13
C ARG A 368 17.70 -4.63 4.57
N ALA A 369 18.12 -3.38 4.77
CA ALA A 369 18.39 -2.83 6.09
C ALA A 369 17.10 -2.55 6.87
N GLY A 370 17.07 -2.90 8.15
CA GLY A 370 15.90 -2.76 9.01
C GLY A 370 16.13 -3.38 10.38
N LEU A 371 15.07 -3.53 11.17
CA LEU A 371 15.13 -4.17 12.47
C LEU A 371 15.07 -5.70 12.31
N GLU A 372 15.97 -6.41 13.01
CA GLU A 372 15.81 -7.84 13.24
C GLU A 372 14.81 -8.08 14.36
N VAL A 373 14.03 -9.15 14.21
CA VAL A 373 12.95 -9.50 15.14
C VAL A 373 12.98 -11.00 15.46
N ASP A 374 12.40 -11.35 16.61
CA ASP A 374 12.09 -12.74 16.94
C ASP A 374 10.84 -13.25 16.19
N ASP A 375 10.43 -14.49 16.48
CA ASP A 375 9.27 -15.14 15.83
C ASP A 375 7.91 -14.53 16.26
N LEU A 376 7.90 -13.63 17.25
CA LEU A 376 6.75 -12.84 17.66
C LEU A 376 6.80 -11.40 17.10
N LEU A 377 7.71 -11.12 16.16
CA LEU A 377 7.94 -9.79 15.58
C LEU A 377 8.35 -8.72 16.59
N ARG A 378 8.96 -9.11 17.73
CA ARG A 378 9.53 -8.18 18.69
C ARG A 378 10.97 -7.84 18.29
N PRO A 379 11.38 -6.56 18.33
CA PRO A 379 12.72 -6.16 17.91
C PRO A 379 13.78 -6.76 18.82
N LEU A 380 14.92 -7.13 18.23
CA LEU A 380 16.07 -7.65 18.98
C LEU A 380 16.98 -6.50 19.45
N ALA A 381 17.55 -6.66 20.64
CA ALA A 381 18.64 -5.84 21.16
C ALA A 381 20.00 -6.32 20.59
N SER A 382 21.08 -5.60 20.93
CA SER A 382 22.42 -5.88 20.39
C SER A 382 22.98 -7.24 20.81
N ASP A 383 22.45 -7.83 21.89
CA ASP A 383 22.78 -9.17 22.37
C ASP A 383 21.98 -10.29 21.67
N GLY A 384 21.06 -9.93 20.77
CA GLY A 384 20.20 -10.86 20.05
C GLY A 384 18.96 -11.30 20.83
N HIS A 385 18.75 -10.80 22.06
CA HIS A 385 17.53 -11.05 22.83
C HIS A 385 16.45 -10.00 22.53
N CYS A 386 15.19 -10.31 22.84
CA CYS A 386 14.09 -9.36 22.67
C CYS A 386 14.36 -8.03 23.40
N ALA A 387 14.29 -6.88 22.71
CA ALA A 387 14.54 -5.58 23.34
C ALA A 387 13.43 -5.21 24.33
N TYR A 388 12.15 -5.39 23.94
CA TYR A 388 10.99 -5.06 24.76
C TYR A 388 9.85 -6.08 24.56
N GLU A 389 9.24 -6.51 25.66
CA GLU A 389 8.25 -7.60 25.67
C GLU A 389 6.94 -7.25 24.95
N ASN A 390 6.58 -5.96 24.95
CA ASN A 390 5.31 -5.44 24.44
C ASN A 390 5.50 -4.46 23.27
N LEU A 391 6.64 -4.55 22.58
CA LEU A 391 6.94 -3.77 21.37
C LEU A 391 7.02 -4.70 20.17
N PHE A 392 6.30 -4.38 19.13
CA PHE A 392 6.24 -5.17 17.90
C PHE A 392 6.61 -4.31 16.69
N VAL A 393 7.06 -4.94 15.61
CA VAL A 393 7.48 -4.25 14.39
C VAL A 393 6.72 -4.80 13.19
N ALA A 394 6.21 -3.91 12.33
CA ALA A 394 5.47 -4.29 11.13
C ALA A 394 5.92 -3.50 9.89
N GLY A 395 5.69 -4.11 8.73
CA GLY A 395 5.92 -3.52 7.41
C GLY A 395 7.39 -3.41 7.04
N SER A 396 7.72 -2.37 6.27
CA SER A 396 9.03 -2.21 5.65
C SER A 396 10.16 -1.93 6.63
N LEU A 397 9.87 -1.61 7.90
CA LEU A 397 10.89 -1.42 8.94
C LEU A 397 11.66 -2.72 9.25
N LEU A 398 11.08 -3.88 8.94
CA LEU A 398 11.71 -5.19 9.13
C LEU A 398 12.87 -5.42 8.13
N ALA A 399 13.95 -6.01 8.64
CA ALA A 399 15.14 -6.36 7.88
C ALA A 399 14.91 -7.52 6.88
N HIS A 400 15.93 -7.79 6.07
CA HIS A 400 16.08 -8.99 5.24
C HIS A 400 15.16 -9.12 4.03
N GLN A 401 14.34 -8.11 3.74
CA GLN A 401 13.42 -8.06 2.59
C GLN A 401 13.75 -6.90 1.63
N ASP A 402 13.43 -7.07 0.35
CA ASP A 402 13.42 -5.98 -0.64
C ASP A 402 12.06 -6.02 -1.37
N TRP A 403 11.04 -5.49 -0.68
CA TRP A 403 9.64 -5.58 -1.11
C TRP A 403 9.36 -4.97 -2.49
N VAL A 404 10.15 -3.98 -2.90
CA VAL A 404 10.02 -3.31 -4.21
C VAL A 404 10.41 -4.25 -5.34
N ARG A 405 11.52 -4.98 -5.16
CA ARG A 405 12.02 -5.93 -6.15
C ARG A 405 11.27 -7.25 -6.12
N MET A 406 10.91 -7.72 -4.94
CA MET A 406 10.11 -8.94 -4.75
C MET A 406 8.65 -8.77 -5.19
N LYS A 407 8.18 -7.53 -5.39
CA LYS A 407 6.77 -7.22 -5.68
C LYS A 407 5.84 -7.82 -4.60
N CYS A 408 6.14 -7.53 -3.33
CA CYS A 408 5.41 -8.05 -2.18
C CYS A 408 5.03 -6.97 -1.14
N GLY A 409 5.04 -5.70 -1.53
CA GLY A 409 4.89 -4.57 -0.57
C GLY A 409 3.60 -4.63 0.26
N ALA A 410 2.46 -4.95 -0.36
CA ALA A 410 1.20 -5.05 0.37
C ALA A 410 1.16 -6.31 1.25
N GLY A 411 1.57 -7.46 0.71
CA GLY A 411 1.63 -8.71 1.45
C GLY A 411 2.53 -8.63 2.68
N LEU A 412 3.72 -8.03 2.53
CA LEU A 412 4.64 -7.80 3.64
C LEU A 412 3.99 -6.94 4.72
N ALA A 413 3.41 -5.81 4.32
CA ALA A 413 2.76 -4.87 5.24
C ALA A 413 1.58 -5.53 5.99
N ILE A 414 0.69 -6.20 5.28
CA ILE A 414 -0.53 -6.79 5.83
C ILE A 414 -0.20 -8.01 6.71
N ALA A 415 0.66 -8.92 6.24
CA ALA A 415 0.97 -10.13 6.99
C ALA A 415 1.72 -9.83 8.30
N THR A 416 2.67 -8.90 8.27
CA THR A 416 3.43 -8.53 9.48
C THR A 416 2.61 -7.67 10.44
N ALA A 417 1.69 -6.84 9.93
CA ALA A 417 0.70 -6.16 10.77
C ALA A 417 -0.19 -7.16 11.52
N TYR A 418 -0.71 -8.17 10.82
CA TYR A 418 -1.51 -9.23 11.43
C TYR A 418 -0.72 -9.99 12.50
N GLY A 419 0.50 -10.43 12.15
CA GLY A 419 1.36 -11.15 13.09
C GLY A 419 1.70 -10.34 14.35
N ALA A 420 1.94 -9.03 14.21
CA ALA A 420 2.23 -8.16 15.34
C ALA A 420 1.01 -8.00 16.28
N VAL A 421 -0.20 -7.91 15.72
CA VAL A 421 -1.45 -7.83 16.51
C VAL A 421 -1.72 -9.15 17.23
N GLN A 422 -1.57 -10.29 16.54
CA GLN A 422 -1.75 -11.60 17.18
C GLN A 422 -0.73 -11.83 18.29
N ALA A 423 0.54 -11.51 18.05
CA ALA A 423 1.58 -11.61 19.07
C ALA A 423 1.27 -10.73 20.28
N PHE A 424 0.73 -9.52 20.09
CA PHE A 424 0.29 -8.67 21.19
C PHE A 424 -0.86 -9.31 21.98
N ILE A 425 -1.86 -9.88 21.30
CA ILE A 425 -3.01 -10.53 21.93
C ILE A 425 -2.56 -11.75 22.74
N ASP A 426 -1.71 -12.60 22.15
CA ASP A 426 -1.20 -13.81 22.77
C ASP A 426 -0.32 -13.52 24.00
N CYS A 427 0.52 -12.48 23.94
CA CYS A 427 1.33 -12.04 25.10
C CYS A 427 0.52 -11.31 26.18
N SER A 428 -0.72 -10.91 25.89
CA SER A 428 -1.58 -10.13 26.77
C SER A 428 -2.64 -10.97 27.51
N ARG A 429 -2.78 -12.23 27.13
CA ARG A 429 -3.49 -13.27 27.89
C ARG A 429 -2.57 -13.81 28.98
#